data_AF-A0A3S1I994-F1
#
_entry.id   AF-A0A3S1I994-F1
#
_cell.length_a   1.000
_cell.length_b   1.000
_cell.length_c   1.000
_cell.angle_alpha   90.00
_cell.angle_beta   90.00
_cell.angle_gamma   90.00
#
_symmetry.space_group_name_H-M   'P 1'
#
loop_
_entity.id
_entity.type
_entity.pdbx_description
1 polymer ?
#
loop_
_entity_poly.entity_id
_entity_poly.type
_entity_poly.pdbx_seq_one_letter_code
_entity_poly.pdbx_strand_id
1 'polypeptide(L)'
;MCSPTAATLPSNFKDLGADARFFASSMFSMMAPGQGRLTFRMVENKPSPRSQAALDELVAAGLIKAEPFNNKGGITYTPLFAFPRVELDQAAAGAWPITVTIGADANA
;
A
#
# COMPACT_ATOMS: atom_id res chain seq x y z
N MET A 1 27.12 -9.27 -11.34
CA MET A 1 25.64 -9.33 -11.46
C MET A 1 25.09 -8.30 -10.49
N CYS A 2 24.36 -7.29 -10.97
CA CYS A 2 23.91 -6.16 -10.15
C CYS A 2 22.95 -6.65 -9.07
N SER A 3 23.31 -6.48 -7.80
CA SER A 3 22.38 -6.60 -6.69
C SER A 3 21.23 -5.61 -6.90
N PRO A 4 19.97 -5.95 -6.56
CA PRO A 4 18.93 -4.95 -6.46
C PRO A 4 19.31 -4.06 -5.27
N THR A 5 19.98 -2.95 -5.55
CA THR A 5 20.19 -1.88 -4.58
C THR A 5 18.81 -1.48 -4.10
N ALA A 6 18.47 -1.84 -2.86
CA ALA A 6 17.29 -1.30 -2.19
C ALA A 6 17.44 0.22 -2.25
N ALA A 7 16.74 0.85 -3.19
CA ALA A 7 16.91 2.26 -3.43
C ALA A 7 16.51 3.00 -2.15
N THR A 8 17.35 3.92 -1.71
CA THR A 8 17.05 4.77 -0.56
C THR A 8 15.78 5.54 -0.85
N LEU A 9 14.85 5.55 0.10
CA LEU A 9 13.57 6.21 -0.02
C LEU A 9 13.77 7.67 -0.44
N PRO A 10 13.16 8.13 -1.54
CA PRO A 10 13.40 9.46 -2.06
C PRO A 10 12.71 10.52 -1.18
N SER A 11 13.23 11.75 -1.21
CA SER A 11 12.84 12.84 -0.29
C SER A 11 11.36 13.23 -0.38
N ASN A 12 10.76 13.02 -1.55
CA ASN A 12 9.33 13.25 -1.82
C ASN A 12 8.40 12.35 -1.00
N PHE A 13 8.90 11.29 -0.36
CA PHE A 13 8.08 10.52 0.58
C PHE A 13 7.58 11.36 1.75
N LYS A 14 8.38 12.32 2.22
CA LYS A 14 8.01 13.20 3.35
C LYS A 14 6.90 14.18 2.96
N ASP A 15 6.81 14.51 1.68
CA ASP A 15 5.80 15.42 1.11
C ASP A 15 4.44 14.74 0.88
N LEU A 16 4.37 13.41 0.98
CA LEU A 16 3.11 12.67 0.84
C LEU A 16 2.16 12.89 2.03
N GLY A 17 0.88 12.61 1.79
CA GLY A 17 -0.14 12.59 2.83
C GLY A 17 0.28 11.74 4.02
N ALA A 18 -0.15 12.13 5.23
CA ALA A 18 0.11 11.35 6.44
C ALA A 18 -0.41 9.91 6.29
N ASP A 19 -1.54 9.74 5.59
CA ASP A 19 -2.14 8.44 5.28
C ASP A 19 -1.27 7.57 4.38
N ALA A 20 -0.73 8.13 3.28
CA ALA A 20 0.17 7.42 2.37
C ALA A 20 1.43 6.93 3.08
N ARG A 21 2.05 7.80 3.89
CA ARG A 21 3.23 7.45 4.70
C ARG A 21 2.91 6.37 5.73
N PHE A 22 1.80 6.53 6.45
CA PHE A 22 1.37 5.58 7.46
C PHE A 22 1.09 4.20 6.84
N PHE A 23 0.33 4.16 5.74
CA PHE A 23 -0.01 2.92 5.05
C PHE A 23 1.25 2.22 4.55
N ALA A 24 2.17 2.98 3.94
CA ALA A 24 3.39 2.41 3.41
C ALA A 24 4.29 1.83 4.50
N SER A 25 4.42 2.54 5.62
CA SER A 25 5.18 2.04 6.76
C SER A 25 4.47 0.93 7.54
N SER A 26 3.14 0.82 7.48
CA SER A 26 2.43 -0.28 8.13
C SER A 26 2.49 -1.57 7.32
N MET A 27 2.32 -1.48 6.00
CA MET A 27 2.19 -2.65 5.11
C MET A 27 3.51 -3.04 4.45
N PHE A 28 4.29 -2.05 3.99
CA PHE A 28 5.51 -2.31 3.22
C PHE A 28 6.78 -2.29 4.05
N SER A 29 6.78 -1.84 5.31
CA SER A 29 8.00 -1.87 6.14
C SER A 29 8.51 -3.28 6.43
N MET A 30 7.63 -4.29 6.40
CA MET A 30 7.99 -5.70 6.57
C MET A 30 8.30 -6.40 5.24
N MET A 31 8.18 -5.69 4.13
CA MET A 31 8.36 -6.24 2.79
C MET A 31 9.71 -5.86 2.20
N ALA A 32 10.35 -6.79 1.51
CA ALA A 32 11.57 -6.51 0.77
C ALA A 32 11.23 -5.70 -0.51
N PRO A 33 11.96 -4.60 -0.80
CA PRO A 33 11.75 -3.84 -2.03
C PRO A 33 11.98 -4.72 -3.27
N GLY A 34 11.10 -4.58 -4.25
CA GLY A 34 11.11 -5.35 -5.50
C GLY A 34 10.63 -6.81 -5.38
N GLN A 35 10.44 -7.32 -4.15
CA GLN A 35 10.00 -8.70 -3.93
C GLN A 35 8.69 -8.80 -3.14
N GLY A 36 8.42 -7.84 -2.26
CA GLY A 36 7.15 -7.72 -1.54
C GLY A 36 5.97 -7.56 -2.48
N ARG A 37 4.87 -8.25 -2.21
CA ARG A 37 3.64 -8.15 -3.01
C ARG A 37 2.45 -8.05 -2.08
N LEU A 38 1.75 -6.92 -2.16
CA LEU A 38 0.45 -6.73 -1.53
C LEU A 38 -0.62 -6.93 -2.61
N THR A 39 -1.35 -8.03 -2.56
CA THR A 39 -2.36 -8.37 -3.60
C THR A 39 -3.76 -8.15 -3.06
N PHE A 40 -4.53 -7.29 -3.72
CA PHE A 40 -5.97 -7.17 -3.50
C PHE A 40 -6.70 -7.96 -4.59
N ARG A 41 -7.42 -9.01 -4.18
CA ARG A 41 -8.13 -9.89 -5.12
C ARG A 41 -9.34 -9.22 -5.78
N MET A 42 -9.86 -8.13 -5.20
CA MET A 42 -11.01 -7.35 -5.72
C MET A 42 -12.28 -8.19 -5.99
N VAL A 43 -12.38 -9.39 -5.40
CA VAL A 43 -13.55 -10.28 -5.51
C VAL A 43 -14.39 -10.23 -4.23
N GLU A 44 -13.75 -10.37 -3.06
CA GLU A 44 -14.43 -10.39 -1.76
C GLU A 44 -14.16 -9.12 -0.95
N ASN A 45 -12.99 -8.51 -1.11
CA ASN A 45 -12.56 -7.34 -0.37
C ASN A 45 -11.84 -6.37 -1.32
N LYS A 46 -12.19 -5.08 -1.24
CA LYS A 46 -11.50 -3.98 -1.92
C LYS A 46 -10.78 -3.11 -0.89
N PRO A 47 -9.67 -2.44 -1.24
CA PRO A 47 -9.11 -1.40 -0.38
C PRO A 47 -10.19 -0.36 -0.04
N SER A 48 -10.22 0.10 1.21
CA SER A 48 -11.12 1.18 1.59
C SER A 48 -10.79 2.46 0.80
N PRO A 49 -11.72 3.43 0.65
CA PRO A 49 -11.43 4.67 -0.07
C PRO A 49 -10.17 5.40 0.42
N ARG A 50 -9.95 5.39 1.74
CA ARG A 50 -8.75 5.96 2.38
C ARG A 50 -7.48 5.18 2.01
N SER A 51 -7.55 3.85 1.99
CA SER A 51 -6.43 2.99 1.58
C SER A 51 -6.14 3.08 0.09
N GLN A 52 -7.16 3.19 -0.75
CA GLN A 52 -7.00 3.37 -2.18
C GLN A 52 -6.35 4.73 -2.47
N ALA A 53 -6.79 5.82 -1.86
CA ALA A 53 -6.16 7.14 -2.01
C ALA A 53 -4.68 7.12 -1.59
N ALA A 54 -4.36 6.48 -0.46
CA ALA A 54 -2.99 6.29 -0.01
C ALA A 54 -2.15 5.49 -1.02
N LEU A 55 -2.70 4.40 -1.60
CA LEU A 55 -2.04 3.61 -2.63
C LEU A 55 -1.82 4.40 -3.91
N ASP A 56 -2.82 5.16 -4.36
CA ASP A 56 -2.73 6.04 -5.54
C ASP A 56 -1.65 7.11 -5.38
N GLU A 57 -1.55 7.76 -4.20
CA GLU A 57 -0.47 8.69 -3.91
C GLU A 57 0.91 8.03 -3.99
N LEU A 58 1.06 6.83 -3.43
CA LEU A 58 2.32 6.09 -3.46
C LEU A 58 2.71 5.64 -4.88
N VAL A 59 1.73 5.29 -5.72
CA VAL A 59 1.93 4.95 -7.13
C VAL A 59 2.31 6.20 -7.92
N ALA A 60 1.59 7.31 -7.73
CA ALA A 60 1.87 8.59 -8.39
C ALA A 60 3.26 9.12 -8.03
N ALA A 61 3.71 8.88 -6.79
CA ALA A 61 5.06 9.21 -6.33
C ALA A 61 6.15 8.24 -6.81
N GLY A 62 5.78 7.17 -7.54
CA GLY A 62 6.70 6.16 -8.05
C GLY A 62 7.36 5.31 -6.97
N LEU A 63 6.77 5.25 -5.77
CA LEU A 63 7.34 4.51 -4.63
C LEU A 63 6.91 3.05 -4.61
N ILE A 64 5.72 2.77 -5.15
CA ILE A 64 5.18 1.44 -5.34
C ILE A 64 4.75 1.26 -6.80
N LYS A 65 4.81 0.02 -7.27
CA LYS A 65 4.33 -0.38 -8.58
C LYS A 65 2.99 -1.09 -8.43
N ALA A 66 1.97 -0.64 -9.17
CA ALA A 66 0.69 -1.34 -9.28
C ALA A 66 0.67 -2.16 -10.58
N GLU A 67 0.32 -3.44 -10.49
CA GLU A 67 0.20 -4.35 -11.63
C GLU A 67 -1.10 -5.14 -11.55
N PRO A 68 -1.80 -5.35 -12.68
CA PRO A 68 -2.98 -6.20 -12.69
C PRO A 68 -2.59 -7.64 -12.36
N PHE A 69 -3.25 -8.22 -11.36
CA PHE A 69 -3.04 -9.61 -10.93
C PHE A 69 -3.86 -10.61 -11.76
N ASN A 70 -5.09 -10.25 -12.13
CA ASN A 70 -6.00 -11.15 -12.84
C ASN A 70 -6.97 -10.39 -13.75
N ASN A 71 -7.63 -11.11 -14.67
CA ASN A 71 -8.70 -10.58 -15.54
C ASN A 71 -10.00 -10.22 -14.78
N LYS A 72 -10.01 -10.35 -13.44
CA LYS A 72 -11.13 -10.01 -12.57
C LYS A 72 -10.92 -8.67 -11.85
N GLY A 73 -9.93 -7.88 -12.26
CA GLY A 73 -9.67 -6.54 -11.70
C GLY A 73 -8.82 -6.54 -10.42
N GLY A 74 -8.25 -7.67 -10.01
CA GLY A 74 -7.33 -7.74 -8.89
C GLY A 74 -6.04 -6.96 -9.18
N ILE A 75 -5.50 -6.28 -8.17
CA ILE A 75 -4.32 -5.43 -8.29
C ILE A 75 -3.27 -5.89 -7.29
N THR A 76 -2.04 -6.06 -7.76
CA THR A 76 -0.85 -6.30 -6.94
C THR A 76 -0.04 -5.03 -6.84
N TYR A 77 0.33 -4.66 -5.63
CA TYR A 77 1.23 -3.55 -5.33
C TYR A 77 2.57 -4.09 -4.84
N THR A 78 3.66 -3.63 -5.45
CA THR A 78 5.03 -4.00 -5.08
C THR A 78 5.81 -2.75 -4.65
N PRO A 79 6.40 -2.72 -3.45
CA PRO A 79 7.23 -1.60 -3.04
C PRO A 79 8.52 -1.60 -3.85
N LEU A 80 8.90 -0.45 -4.41
CA LEU A 80 10.16 -0.28 -5.14
C LEU A 80 11.31 0.14 -4.21
N PHE A 81 10.97 0.69 -3.05
CA PHE A 81 11.89 1.23 -2.05
C PHE A 81 11.64 0.58 -0.69
N ALA A 82 12.68 0.57 0.16
CA ALA A 82 12.52 0.12 1.54
C ALA A 82 11.85 1.23 2.37
N PHE A 83 10.69 0.92 2.95
CA PHE A 83 9.99 1.87 3.80
C PHE A 83 10.48 1.76 5.24
N PRO A 84 10.77 2.90 5.90
CA PRO A 84 11.12 2.88 7.31
C PRO A 84 9.93 2.35 8.11
N ARG A 85 10.22 1.49 9.09
CA ARG A 85 9.26 1.14 10.13
C ARG A 85 9.12 2.37 11.03
N VAL A 86 8.09 3.17 10.82
CA VAL A 86 7.73 4.19 11.82
C VAL A 86 6.90 3.52 12.92
N GLU A 87 7.07 4.03 14.14
CA GLU A 87 6.19 3.71 15.24
C GLU A 87 4.78 4.15 14.85
N LEU A 88 3.92 3.16 14.58
CA LEU A 88 2.54 3.41 14.19
C LEU A 88 1.84 3.99 15.41
N ASP A 89 1.28 5.18 15.26
CA ASP A 89 0.31 5.68 16.22
C ASP A 89 -0.85 4.68 16.27
N GLN A 90 -0.90 3.89 17.36
CA GLN A 90 -1.86 2.79 17.49
C GLN A 90 -3.31 3.29 17.47
N ALA A 91 -3.55 4.55 17.84
CA ALA A 91 -4.88 5.15 17.76
C ALA A 91 -5.31 5.40 16.31
N ALA A 92 -4.39 5.80 15.43
CA ALA A 92 -4.62 5.87 13.99
C ALA A 92 -4.71 4.48 13.33
N ALA A 93 -3.94 3.50 13.82
CA ALA A 93 -3.92 2.13 13.29
C ALA A 93 -5.20 1.34 13.61
N GLY A 94 -5.68 1.42 14.86
CA GLY A 94 -6.79 0.61 15.36
C GLY A 94 -8.14 0.94 14.74
N ALA A 95 -8.29 2.14 14.16
CA ALA A 95 -9.53 2.62 13.58
C ALA A 95 -9.55 2.63 12.04
N TRP A 96 -8.46 2.25 11.36
CA TRP A 96 -8.40 2.28 9.91
C TRP A 96 -8.73 0.91 9.29
N PRO A 97 -9.92 0.70 8.71
CA PRO A 97 -10.19 -0.47 7.89
C PRO A 97 -9.36 -0.43 6.60
N ILE A 98 -8.33 -1.28 6.51
CA ILE A 98 -7.46 -1.41 5.33
C ILE A 98 -8.25 -1.90 4.10
N THR A 99 -9.25 -2.76 4.33
CA THR A 99 -10.14 -3.29 3.31
C THR A 99 -11.60 -3.18 3.74
N VAL A 100 -12.48 -3.00 2.77
CA VAL A 100 -13.93 -3.13 2.92
C VAL A 100 -14.42 -4.32 2.12
N THR A 101 -15.39 -5.06 2.67
CA THR A 101 -15.99 -6.22 2.00
C THR A 101 -16.89 -5.78 0.87
N ILE A 102 -16.70 -6.37 -0.30
CA ILE A 102 -17.51 -6.13 -1.49
C ILE A 102 -18.84 -6.85 -1.28
N GLY A 103 -19.84 -6.13 -0.74
CA GLY A 103 -21.17 -6.66 -0.44
C GLY A 103 -21.76 -6.26 0.92
N ALA A 104 -21.00 -5.57 1.78
CA ALA A 104 -21.50 -5.15 3.10
C ALA A 104 -22.52 -4.00 3.07
N ASP A 105 -22.72 -3.33 1.93
CA ASP A 105 -23.75 -2.29 1.74
C ASP A 105 -25.13 -2.84 1.30
N ALA A 106 -25.37 -4.16 1.38
CA ALA A 106 -26.64 -4.77 0.96
C ALA A 106 -27.55 -5.21 2.12
N ASN A 107 -27.46 -4.58 3.30
CA ASN A 107 -28.47 -4.78 4.34
C ASN A 107 -28.61 -3.54 5.23
N ALA A 108 -29.36 -2.56 4.75
CA ALA A 108 -30.04 -1.57 5.56
C ALA A 108 -31.55 -1.70 5.29
#